data_AF-A0A428R9C8-F1
#
_entry.id   AF-A0A428R9C8-F1
#
_cell.length_a   1.000
_cell.length_b   1.000
_cell.length_c   1.000
_cell.angle_alpha   90.00
_cell.angle_beta   90.00
_cell.angle_gamma   90.00
#
_symmetry.space_group_name_H-M   'P 1'
#
loop_
_entity.id
_entity.type
_entity.pdbx_description
1 polymer ?
#
loop_
_entity_poly.entity_id
_entity_poly.type
_entity_poly.pdbx_seq_one_letter_code
_entity_poly.pdbx_strand_id
1 'polypeptide(L)'
;MLYIDQLIGTGFSYAKLANGTLDVLTHAFTPLEDGKVPEVNVTTFQATLDARLPDTAPKTTMSAARTFWAFAQVWFNDDEISLWTSSAREPEFVSYGGMYGPHFFSYFQDQNELINNGTPSLENATALNLATLGLDEPGIDYRAMAMGYPTFGHNNTYGIQVLSEEVYEELTAQIVAPDEGCYALIDRCRGLVAEGDPERFGTNETVNEACVEATNMCFGVIQGAYGLLSDNVSLALNFQDAQGFRSAGYEFITTNSSHKAGFVREHGNLSFSRIFQAGHGVPAYQPETMSEIFERAMFGRDIATGKIDLAQNRNYSTTGPKSVVDVKNKVTEELENMCFVRLPESCTDEQLAALANGTAAVKDWIVVEPRGKKPRPMQQYDDKNGDGLF
;
A
#
# COMPACT_ATOMS: atom_id res chain seq x y z
N MET A 1 12.21 1.27 -21.28
CA MET A 1 11.40 0.96 -20.08
C MET A 1 10.58 -0.28 -20.37
N LEU A 2 10.81 -1.35 -19.62
CA LEU A 2 10.08 -2.61 -19.71
C LEU A 2 9.29 -2.78 -18.41
N TYR A 3 8.00 -3.07 -18.52
CA TYR A 3 7.14 -3.38 -17.38
C TYR A 3 6.94 -4.89 -17.36
N ILE A 4 7.10 -5.50 -16.18
CA ILE A 4 7.06 -6.95 -16.02
C ILE A 4 6.06 -7.25 -14.91
N ASP A 5 5.01 -7.99 -15.26
CA ASP A 5 4.12 -8.57 -14.25
C ASP A 5 4.86 -9.72 -13.56
N GLN A 6 5.07 -9.60 -12.26
CA GLN A 6 5.84 -10.54 -11.45
C GLN A 6 5.27 -10.46 -10.04
N LEU A 7 4.96 -11.56 -9.35
CA LEU A 7 5.32 -12.97 -9.58
C LEU A 7 4.43 -13.74 -10.58
N ILE A 8 4.74 -15.01 -10.86
CA ILE A 8 3.79 -15.93 -11.50
C ILE A 8 2.45 -15.85 -10.75
N GLY A 9 1.36 -15.66 -11.50
CA GLY A 9 0.01 -15.40 -10.98
C GLY A 9 -0.36 -13.92 -10.92
N THR A 10 0.59 -13.00 -11.15
CA THR A 10 0.34 -11.55 -11.22
C THR A 10 0.05 -11.13 -12.65
N GLY A 11 -1.02 -10.36 -12.85
CA GLY A 11 -1.37 -9.77 -14.14
C GLY A 11 -1.42 -10.82 -15.27
N PHE A 12 -0.54 -10.67 -16.26
CA PHE A 12 -0.44 -11.58 -17.41
C PHE A 12 0.57 -12.72 -17.25
N SER A 13 1.27 -12.81 -16.12
CA SER A 13 2.27 -13.86 -15.87
C SER A 13 1.64 -15.12 -15.29
N TYR A 14 1.80 -16.27 -15.96
CA TYR A 14 1.23 -17.56 -15.58
C TYR A 14 2.23 -18.72 -15.79
N ALA A 15 2.13 -19.77 -14.99
CA ALA A 15 2.82 -21.04 -15.17
C ALA A 15 2.00 -22.01 -16.04
N LYS A 16 0.69 -22.11 -15.76
CA LYS A 16 -0.21 -22.97 -16.53
C LYS A 16 -1.59 -22.33 -16.59
N LEU A 17 -2.03 -21.97 -17.80
CA LEU A 17 -3.42 -21.60 -17.99
C LEU A 17 -4.31 -22.79 -17.72
N ALA A 18 -5.27 -22.61 -16.83
CA ALA A 18 -6.39 -23.50 -16.68
C ALA A 18 -7.67 -22.74 -16.98
N ASN A 19 -8.61 -23.42 -17.63
CA ASN A 19 -9.99 -22.98 -17.63
C ASN A 19 -10.58 -23.38 -16.28
N GLY A 20 -11.37 -22.50 -15.71
CA GLY A 20 -11.96 -22.71 -14.40
C GLY A 20 -13.00 -21.66 -14.10
N THR A 21 -13.39 -21.61 -12.84
CA THR A 21 -14.26 -20.56 -12.32
C THR A 21 -13.51 -19.70 -11.32
N LEU A 22 -13.58 -18.39 -11.46
CA LEU A 22 -13.11 -17.44 -10.46
C LEU A 22 -14.30 -17.03 -9.60
N ASP A 23 -14.20 -17.29 -8.30
CA ASP A 23 -15.03 -16.63 -7.30
C ASP A 23 -14.38 -15.30 -6.93
N VAL A 24 -15.03 -14.21 -7.31
CA VAL A 24 -14.53 -12.88 -7.00
C VAL A 24 -14.64 -12.51 -5.54
N LEU A 25 -15.52 -13.12 -4.75
CA LEU A 25 -15.61 -12.78 -3.33
C LEU A 25 -14.43 -13.33 -2.53
N THR A 26 -14.01 -14.54 -2.86
CA THR A 26 -12.90 -15.22 -2.19
C THR A 26 -11.57 -15.05 -2.94
N HIS A 27 -11.60 -14.47 -4.14
CA HIS A 27 -10.50 -14.48 -5.11
C HIS A 27 -10.00 -15.90 -5.44
N ALA A 28 -10.78 -16.94 -5.13
CA ALA A 28 -10.42 -18.32 -5.36
C ALA A 28 -10.69 -18.69 -6.82
N PHE A 29 -9.67 -19.23 -7.48
CA PHE A 29 -9.80 -19.81 -8.81
C PHE A 29 -9.85 -21.32 -8.69
N THR A 30 -10.89 -21.95 -9.25
CA THR A 30 -11.09 -23.41 -9.25
C THR A 30 -10.95 -23.95 -10.68
N PRO A 31 -9.86 -24.66 -11.01
CA PRO A 31 -9.68 -25.32 -12.30
C PRO A 31 -10.74 -26.37 -12.62
N LEU A 32 -11.02 -26.60 -13.91
CA LEU A 32 -11.89 -27.70 -14.37
C LEU A 32 -11.13 -29.03 -14.42
N GLU A 33 -11.69 -30.09 -13.83
CA GLU A 33 -11.06 -31.42 -13.86
C GLU A 33 -11.48 -32.28 -15.07
N ASP A 34 -12.74 -32.21 -15.53
CA ASP A 34 -13.28 -33.15 -16.53
C ASP A 34 -13.94 -32.48 -17.76
N GLY A 35 -13.61 -31.22 -18.06
CA GLY A 35 -14.19 -30.47 -19.19
C GLY A 35 -15.70 -30.18 -19.07
N LYS A 36 -16.34 -30.61 -17.98
CA LYS A 36 -17.67 -30.13 -17.59
C LYS A 36 -17.53 -28.71 -17.06
N VAL A 37 -18.20 -27.79 -17.73
CA VAL A 37 -18.31 -26.40 -17.30
C VAL A 37 -19.23 -26.36 -16.07
N PRO A 38 -18.74 -25.96 -14.88
CA PRO A 38 -19.55 -25.80 -13.69
C PRO A 38 -20.61 -24.73 -13.92
N GLU A 39 -21.73 -24.84 -13.22
CA GLU A 39 -22.70 -23.74 -13.20
C GLU A 39 -22.03 -22.49 -12.63
N VAL A 40 -22.00 -21.44 -13.45
CA VAL A 40 -21.57 -20.11 -13.04
C VAL A 40 -22.73 -19.36 -12.41
N ASN A 41 -22.40 -18.41 -11.56
CA ASN A 41 -23.37 -17.48 -11.00
C ASN A 41 -22.80 -16.05 -11.10
N VAL A 42 -23.41 -15.14 -10.37
CA VAL A 42 -23.04 -13.73 -10.37
C VAL A 42 -21.61 -13.50 -9.86
N THR A 43 -21.19 -14.20 -8.81
CA THR A 43 -19.86 -14.06 -8.17
C THR A 43 -18.84 -15.03 -8.74
N THR A 44 -19.30 -16.11 -9.34
CA THR A 44 -18.47 -17.19 -9.87
C THR A 44 -18.61 -17.23 -11.38
N PHE A 45 -17.61 -16.74 -12.12
CA PHE A 45 -17.62 -16.75 -13.58
C PHE A 45 -16.47 -17.55 -14.18
N GLN A 46 -16.67 -17.98 -15.43
CA GLN A 46 -15.64 -18.65 -16.21
C GLN A 46 -14.47 -17.71 -16.46
N ALA A 47 -13.28 -18.18 -16.13
CA ALA A 47 -12.04 -17.47 -16.38
C ALA A 47 -10.96 -18.45 -16.87
N THR A 48 -10.02 -17.92 -17.62
CA THR A 48 -8.77 -18.61 -17.95
C THR A 48 -7.67 -17.86 -17.23
N LEU A 49 -7.20 -18.42 -16.12
CA LEU A 49 -6.19 -17.83 -15.24
C LEU A 49 -5.04 -18.81 -15.05
N ASP A 50 -3.98 -18.35 -14.39
CA ASP A 50 -3.00 -19.26 -13.85
C ASP A 50 -3.68 -20.27 -12.91
N ALA A 51 -3.32 -21.55 -13.06
CA ALA A 51 -3.87 -22.64 -12.29
C ALA A 51 -3.50 -22.58 -10.79
N ARG A 52 -2.58 -21.68 -10.40
CA ARG A 52 -2.06 -21.49 -9.04
C ARG A 52 -1.69 -22.81 -8.38
N LEU A 53 -1.04 -23.70 -9.14
CA LEU A 53 -0.63 -24.99 -8.62
C LEU A 53 0.32 -24.74 -7.44
N PRO A 54 0.16 -25.43 -6.31
CA PRO A 54 1.02 -25.25 -5.14
C PRO A 54 2.52 -25.37 -5.46
N ASP A 55 2.86 -26.18 -6.46
CA ASP A 55 4.24 -26.42 -6.91
C ASP A 55 4.79 -25.31 -7.82
N THR A 56 3.93 -24.40 -8.30
CA THR A 56 4.30 -23.31 -9.22
C THR A 56 4.22 -21.93 -8.59
N ALA A 57 3.52 -21.79 -7.46
CA ALA A 57 3.42 -20.53 -6.73
C ALA A 57 4.74 -20.25 -5.99
N PRO A 58 5.42 -19.11 -6.25
CA PRO A 58 6.61 -18.75 -5.50
C PRO A 58 6.24 -18.41 -4.06
N LYS A 59 6.81 -19.16 -3.11
CA LYS A 59 6.51 -19.05 -1.67
C LYS A 59 7.29 -17.95 -0.95
N THR A 60 8.36 -17.46 -1.57
CA THR A 60 9.28 -16.48 -0.96
C THR A 60 9.82 -15.52 -2.01
N THR A 61 10.29 -14.35 -1.57
CA THR A 61 11.04 -13.39 -2.39
C THR A 61 12.28 -14.02 -3.04
N MET A 62 12.91 -15.02 -2.41
CA MET A 62 14.04 -15.72 -3.01
C MET A 62 13.60 -16.70 -4.12
N SER A 63 12.46 -17.36 -3.95
CA SER A 63 11.85 -18.19 -5.00
C SER A 63 11.49 -17.33 -6.21
N ALA A 64 10.93 -16.15 -5.96
CA ALA A 64 10.70 -15.13 -6.97
C ALA A 64 11.97 -14.69 -7.71
N ALA A 65 13.06 -14.46 -6.98
CA ALA A 65 14.35 -14.07 -7.54
C ALA A 65 14.89 -15.15 -8.49
N ARG A 66 14.78 -16.43 -8.10
CA ARG A 66 15.19 -17.58 -8.93
C ARG A 66 14.39 -17.65 -10.25
N THR A 67 13.07 -17.46 -10.18
CA THR A 67 12.22 -17.40 -11.38
C THR A 67 12.59 -16.20 -12.26
N PHE A 68 12.82 -15.03 -11.64
CA PHE A 68 13.16 -13.82 -12.39
C PHE A 68 14.54 -13.90 -13.04
N TRP A 69 15.51 -14.59 -12.42
CA TRP A 69 16.81 -14.88 -13.02
C TRP A 69 16.67 -15.71 -14.29
N ALA A 70 15.86 -16.77 -14.26
CA ALA A 70 15.61 -17.58 -15.45
C ALA A 70 14.97 -16.77 -16.59
N PHE A 71 14.01 -15.88 -16.26
CA PHE A 71 13.45 -14.93 -17.22
C PHE A 71 14.52 -13.97 -17.78
N ALA A 72 15.34 -13.39 -16.90
CA ALA A 72 16.38 -12.44 -17.25
C ALA A 72 17.40 -13.03 -18.24
N GLN A 73 17.77 -14.30 -18.08
CA GLN A 73 18.69 -15.01 -18.97
C GLN A 73 18.14 -15.22 -20.39
N VAL A 74 16.82 -15.16 -20.57
CA VAL A 74 16.18 -15.25 -21.90
C VAL A 74 16.00 -13.87 -22.52
N TRP A 75 15.62 -12.88 -21.71
CA TRP A 75 15.18 -11.58 -22.21
C TRP A 75 16.30 -10.54 -22.30
N PHE A 76 17.19 -10.50 -21.31
CA PHE A 76 18.26 -9.50 -21.25
C PHE A 76 19.49 -9.99 -22.01
N ASN A 77 19.93 -9.22 -23.01
CA ASN A 77 21.10 -9.52 -23.85
C ASN A 77 22.03 -8.30 -23.85
N ASP A 78 23.31 -8.50 -23.47
CA ASP A 78 24.50 -7.59 -23.53
C ASP A 78 24.38 -6.11 -23.08
N ASP A 79 23.18 -5.60 -22.83
CA ASP A 79 22.91 -4.23 -22.39
C ASP A 79 23.06 -4.08 -20.87
N GLU A 80 23.37 -2.87 -20.42
CA GLU A 80 23.30 -2.50 -19.01
C GLU A 80 21.85 -2.58 -18.50
N ILE A 81 21.65 -3.32 -17.40
CA ILE A 81 20.33 -3.56 -16.81
C ILE A 81 20.18 -2.69 -15.57
N SER A 82 19.19 -1.80 -15.60
CA SER A 82 18.73 -1.08 -14.40
C SER A 82 17.35 -1.58 -13.99
N LEU A 83 17.18 -1.88 -12.70
CA LEU A 83 15.91 -2.33 -12.13
C LEU A 83 15.27 -1.19 -11.34
N TRP A 84 14.00 -0.92 -11.59
CA TRP A 84 13.22 0.09 -10.88
C TRP A 84 11.96 -0.52 -10.30
N THR A 85 11.72 -0.31 -9.00
CA THR A 85 10.50 -0.77 -8.32
C THR A 85 9.73 0.44 -7.78
N SER A 86 8.43 0.54 -8.08
CA SER A 86 7.58 1.66 -7.65
C SER A 86 6.19 1.21 -7.19
N SER A 87 5.56 1.99 -6.29
CA SER A 87 4.16 1.84 -5.89
C SER A 87 3.23 2.36 -7.00
N ALA A 88 2.44 1.50 -7.62
CA ALA A 88 1.45 1.95 -8.61
C ALA A 88 0.01 1.89 -8.11
N ARG A 89 -0.32 1.10 -7.07
CA ARG A 89 -1.73 0.86 -6.73
C ARG A 89 -2.09 0.21 -5.39
N GLU A 90 -1.15 0.02 -4.47
CA GLU A 90 -1.49 -0.61 -3.19
C GLU A 90 -1.96 0.43 -2.16
N PRO A 91 -2.90 0.07 -1.26
CA PRO A 91 -3.30 0.91 -0.13
C PRO A 91 -2.20 1.04 0.94
N GLU A 92 -1.05 0.38 0.75
CA GLU A 92 0.07 0.43 1.68
C GLU A 92 0.98 1.64 1.44
N PHE A 93 1.31 2.33 2.53
CA PHE A 93 2.15 3.54 2.55
C PHE A 93 3.64 3.33 2.17
N VAL A 94 4.05 2.08 1.95
CA VAL A 94 5.41 1.66 1.56
C VAL A 94 5.29 0.43 0.65
N SER A 95 6.06 0.37 -0.44
CA SER A 95 5.94 -0.69 -1.44
C SER A 95 6.75 -1.95 -1.10
N TYR A 96 6.15 -3.14 -1.33
CA TYR A 96 6.86 -4.42 -1.30
C TYR A 96 7.96 -4.54 -2.37
N GLY A 97 7.99 -3.62 -3.36
CA GLY A 97 9.09 -3.47 -4.30
C GLY A 97 10.46 -3.32 -3.63
N GLY A 98 10.50 -2.74 -2.41
CA GLY A 98 11.70 -2.66 -1.58
C GLY A 98 12.27 -4.00 -1.11
N MET A 99 11.44 -5.06 -1.06
CA MET A 99 11.90 -6.41 -0.79
C MET A 99 12.37 -7.10 -2.08
N TYR A 100 11.61 -6.97 -3.18
CA TYR A 100 11.99 -7.58 -4.45
C TYR A 100 13.30 -7.04 -5.00
N GLY A 101 13.45 -5.71 -5.08
CA GLY A 101 14.58 -5.07 -5.74
C GLY A 101 15.94 -5.53 -5.22
N PRO A 102 16.28 -5.35 -3.93
CA PRO A 102 17.55 -5.76 -3.37
C PRO A 102 17.80 -7.27 -3.45
N HIS A 103 16.77 -8.08 -3.17
CA HIS A 103 16.93 -9.54 -3.21
C HIS A 103 17.16 -10.07 -4.63
N PHE A 104 16.50 -9.51 -5.63
CA PHE A 104 16.71 -9.90 -7.03
C PHE A 104 18.10 -9.47 -7.49
N PHE A 105 18.49 -8.23 -7.19
CA PHE A 105 19.78 -7.68 -7.58
C PHE A 105 20.96 -8.44 -6.95
N SER A 106 20.87 -8.75 -5.64
CA SER A 106 21.86 -9.57 -4.93
C SER A 106 21.94 -10.98 -5.53
N TYR A 107 20.79 -11.62 -5.77
CA TYR A 107 20.79 -12.95 -6.36
C TYR A 107 21.45 -12.96 -7.73
N PHE A 108 21.21 -11.95 -8.57
CA PHE A 108 21.83 -11.85 -9.90
C PHE A 108 23.35 -11.66 -9.80
N GLN A 109 23.84 -10.93 -8.80
CA GLN A 109 25.27 -10.82 -8.52
C GLN A 109 25.89 -12.18 -8.14
N ASP A 110 25.25 -12.92 -7.23
CA ASP A 110 25.69 -14.27 -6.85
C ASP A 110 25.74 -15.20 -8.07
N GLN A 111 24.76 -15.11 -8.96
CA GLN A 111 24.74 -15.90 -10.20
C GLN A 111 25.87 -15.50 -11.17
N ASN A 112 26.17 -14.21 -11.30
CA ASN A 112 27.31 -13.75 -12.08
C ASN A 112 28.65 -14.27 -11.54
N GLU A 113 28.82 -14.30 -10.21
CA GLU A 113 30.01 -14.87 -9.58
C GLU A 113 30.16 -16.36 -9.86
N LEU A 114 29.06 -17.12 -9.76
CA LEU A 114 29.02 -18.54 -10.11
C LEU A 114 29.40 -18.78 -11.58
N ILE A 115 28.91 -17.96 -12.51
CA ILE A 115 29.28 -18.03 -13.93
C ILE A 115 30.78 -17.77 -14.12
N ASN A 116 31.30 -16.71 -13.51
CA ASN A 116 32.72 -16.34 -13.62
C ASN A 116 33.66 -17.40 -13.02
N ASN A 117 33.21 -18.12 -12.00
CA ASN A 117 33.92 -19.24 -11.40
C ASN A 117 33.77 -20.56 -12.18
N GLY A 118 33.03 -20.57 -13.29
CA GLY A 118 32.82 -21.75 -14.14
C GLY A 118 31.81 -22.75 -13.58
N THR A 119 30.95 -22.33 -12.64
CA THR A 119 29.93 -23.15 -11.99
C THR A 119 28.54 -22.52 -12.10
N PRO A 120 28.03 -22.22 -13.32
CA PRO A 120 26.75 -21.56 -13.48
C PRO A 120 25.58 -22.42 -12.95
N SER A 121 24.56 -21.77 -12.37
CA SER A 121 23.37 -22.47 -11.87
C SER A 121 22.41 -22.93 -12.97
N LEU A 122 22.47 -22.29 -14.14
CA LEU A 122 21.71 -22.63 -15.34
C LEU A 122 22.68 -22.88 -16.49
N GLU A 123 22.38 -23.89 -17.31
CA GLU A 123 23.17 -24.19 -18.50
C GLU A 123 23.13 -23.01 -19.47
N ASN A 124 24.27 -22.64 -20.05
CA ASN A 124 24.44 -21.51 -20.97
C ASN A 124 24.07 -20.12 -20.39
N ALA A 125 23.99 -19.99 -19.06
CA ALA A 125 23.79 -18.68 -18.45
C ALA A 125 24.97 -17.74 -18.73
N THR A 126 24.66 -16.48 -18.97
CA THR A 126 25.61 -15.40 -19.20
C THR A 126 25.53 -14.40 -18.05
N ALA A 127 26.68 -13.81 -17.73
CA ALA A 127 26.73 -12.81 -16.67
C ALA A 127 25.96 -11.55 -17.11
N LEU A 128 25.05 -11.09 -16.28
CA LEU A 128 24.25 -9.90 -16.54
C LEU A 128 25.04 -8.63 -16.18
N ASN A 129 25.05 -7.64 -17.07
CA ASN A 129 25.68 -6.35 -16.80
C ASN A 129 24.74 -5.46 -15.95
N LEU A 130 24.78 -5.62 -14.63
CA LEU A 130 23.92 -4.89 -13.70
C LEU A 130 24.42 -3.46 -13.48
N ALA A 131 23.59 -2.46 -13.74
CA ALA A 131 23.94 -1.05 -13.62
C ALA A 131 23.41 -0.39 -12.34
N THR A 132 22.08 -0.19 -12.24
CA THR A 132 21.50 0.57 -11.13
C THR A 132 20.21 -0.07 -10.61
N LEU A 133 20.07 -0.12 -9.29
CA LEU A 133 18.82 -0.43 -8.61
C LEU A 133 18.18 0.87 -8.10
N GLY A 134 17.01 1.20 -8.65
CA GLY A 134 16.16 2.29 -8.19
C GLY A 134 14.99 1.76 -7.37
N LEU A 135 14.82 2.30 -6.16
CA LEU A 135 13.76 1.91 -5.25
C LEU A 135 12.96 3.16 -4.88
N ASP A 136 11.67 3.14 -5.14
CA ASP A 136 10.75 4.21 -4.76
C ASP A 136 9.89 3.77 -3.57
N GLU A 137 9.87 4.59 -2.53
CA GLU A 137 9.19 4.33 -1.24
C GLU A 137 9.34 2.87 -0.73
N PRO A 138 10.57 2.33 -0.60
CA PRO A 138 10.75 0.89 -0.40
C PRO A 138 10.68 0.43 1.05
N GLY A 139 10.01 -0.71 1.27
CA GLY A 139 10.15 -1.49 2.50
C GLY A 139 11.31 -2.46 2.34
N ILE A 140 12.49 -2.14 2.91
CA ILE A 140 13.74 -2.91 2.69
C ILE A 140 14.04 -3.84 3.87
N ASP A 141 13.98 -3.31 5.08
CA ASP A 141 14.31 -4.06 6.29
C ASP A 141 13.48 -3.53 7.45
N TYR A 142 12.42 -4.25 7.82
CA TYR A 142 11.52 -3.83 8.88
C TYR A 142 12.17 -3.76 10.25
N ARG A 143 13.26 -4.49 10.51
CA ARG A 143 14.00 -4.37 11.76
C ARG A 143 14.79 -3.06 11.79
N ALA A 144 15.43 -2.69 10.68
CA ALA A 144 16.14 -1.42 10.60
C ALA A 144 15.16 -0.23 10.59
N MET A 145 14.04 -0.37 9.89
CA MET A 145 13.05 0.69 9.68
C MET A 145 12.11 0.89 10.86
N ALA A 146 11.86 -0.14 11.69
CA ALA A 146 10.80 -0.10 12.71
C ALA A 146 10.83 1.14 13.60
N MET A 147 11.99 1.51 14.16
CA MET A 147 12.13 2.73 14.98
C MET A 147 11.99 4.02 14.19
N GLY A 148 12.25 3.97 12.88
CA GLY A 148 12.07 5.10 11.98
C GLY A 148 10.62 5.57 11.96
N TYR A 149 9.63 4.67 12.00
CA TYR A 149 8.21 5.03 11.99
C TYR A 149 7.80 5.89 13.21
N PRO A 150 7.97 5.45 14.47
CA PRO A 150 7.62 6.26 15.62
C PRO A 150 8.55 7.47 15.77
N THR A 151 9.85 7.33 15.48
CA THR A 151 10.80 8.46 15.59
C THR A 151 10.48 9.55 14.59
N PHE A 152 10.22 9.22 13.33
CA PHE A 152 9.84 10.21 12.32
C PHE A 152 8.43 10.74 12.58
N GLY A 153 7.52 9.90 13.08
CA GLY A 153 6.21 10.33 13.56
C GLY A 153 6.31 11.33 14.71
N HIS A 154 7.26 11.18 15.62
CA HIS A 154 7.35 12.04 16.80
C HIS A 154 8.34 13.21 16.66
N ASN A 155 9.42 13.03 15.91
CA ASN A 155 10.56 13.94 15.82
C ASN A 155 11.22 13.84 14.42
N ASN A 156 10.51 14.29 13.39
CA ASN A 156 11.08 14.37 12.05
C ASN A 156 11.83 15.70 11.79
N THR A 157 12.56 15.69 10.68
CA THR A 157 13.35 16.81 10.16
C THR A 157 12.55 18.06 9.83
N TYR A 158 11.23 17.97 9.76
CA TYR A 158 10.34 19.11 9.55
C TYR A 158 9.91 19.77 10.87
N GLY A 159 10.34 19.22 12.02
CA GLY A 159 9.96 19.64 13.37
C GLY A 159 8.63 19.05 13.83
N ILE A 160 8.03 18.20 13.00
CA ILE A 160 6.65 17.76 13.16
C ILE A 160 6.54 16.56 14.11
N GLN A 161 5.65 16.65 15.09
CA GLN A 161 5.18 15.58 15.98
C GLN A 161 3.77 15.15 15.55
N VAL A 162 3.72 14.18 14.66
CA VAL A 162 2.54 13.42 14.23
C VAL A 162 2.01 12.57 15.38
N LEU A 163 2.92 11.89 16.08
CA LEU A 163 2.63 11.02 17.21
C LEU A 163 2.80 11.81 18.51
N SER A 164 1.85 11.65 19.42
CA SER A 164 2.02 12.12 20.80
C SER A 164 3.21 11.41 21.46
N GLU A 165 3.75 12.02 22.53
CA GLU A 165 4.77 11.37 23.36
C GLU A 165 4.32 9.98 23.82
N GLU A 166 3.08 9.86 24.28
CA GLU A 166 2.50 8.59 24.75
C GLU A 166 2.53 7.50 23.67
N VAL A 167 2.09 7.81 22.45
CA VAL A 167 2.09 6.83 21.34
C VAL A 167 3.53 6.52 20.88
N TYR A 168 4.40 7.52 20.89
CA TYR A 168 5.81 7.32 20.59
C TYR A 168 6.47 6.35 21.58
N GLU A 169 6.25 6.55 22.89
CA GLU A 169 6.76 5.70 23.95
C GLU A 169 6.18 4.28 23.85
N GLU A 170 4.87 4.14 23.59
CA GLU A 170 4.20 2.85 23.41
C GLU A 170 4.79 2.05 22.23
N LEU A 171 4.87 2.65 21.05
CA LEU A 171 5.42 1.98 19.86
C LEU A 171 6.90 1.66 20.05
N THR A 172 7.67 2.56 20.65
CA THR A 172 9.08 2.31 20.97
C THR A 172 9.23 1.12 21.91
N ALA A 173 8.39 1.03 22.95
CA ALA A 173 8.38 -0.09 23.88
C ALA A 173 8.04 -1.42 23.17
N GLN A 174 7.05 -1.44 22.29
CA GLN A 174 6.70 -2.62 21.48
C GLN A 174 7.82 -3.03 20.51
N ILE A 175 8.63 -2.09 20.02
CA ILE A 175 9.76 -2.43 19.14
C ILE A 175 10.89 -3.13 19.90
N VAL A 176 11.22 -2.63 21.09
CA VAL A 176 12.38 -3.08 21.89
C VAL A 176 12.02 -4.12 22.96
N ALA A 177 10.74 -4.50 23.08
CA ALA A 177 10.29 -5.49 24.04
C ALA A 177 11.09 -6.79 23.87
N PRO A 178 11.64 -7.36 24.95
CA PRO A 178 12.39 -8.60 24.87
C PRO A 178 11.47 -9.74 24.45
N ASP A 179 11.96 -10.63 23.60
CA ASP A 179 11.31 -11.85 23.10
C ASP A 179 10.05 -11.66 22.22
N GLU A 180 9.24 -10.63 22.48
CA GLU A 180 7.96 -10.36 21.80
C GLU A 180 7.96 -9.08 20.94
N GLY A 181 8.98 -8.23 21.10
CA GLY A 181 9.07 -6.99 20.35
C GLY A 181 9.55 -7.18 18.91
N CYS A 182 9.28 -6.20 18.05
CA CYS A 182 9.62 -6.26 16.61
C CYS A 182 11.08 -6.69 16.36
N TYR A 183 12.04 -6.17 17.13
CA TYR A 183 13.45 -6.54 16.98
C TYR A 183 13.72 -8.01 17.32
N ALA A 184 13.21 -8.47 18.47
CA ALA A 184 13.41 -9.83 18.93
C ALA A 184 12.76 -10.84 17.98
N LEU A 185 11.55 -10.54 17.49
CA LEU A 185 10.83 -11.40 16.56
C LEU A 185 11.53 -11.51 15.21
N ILE A 186 12.03 -10.40 14.64
CA ILE A 186 12.81 -10.48 13.39
C ILE A 186 14.14 -11.23 13.61
N ASP A 187 14.85 -11.00 14.72
CA ASP A 187 16.10 -11.71 15.00
C ASP A 187 15.86 -13.22 15.15
N ARG A 188 14.76 -13.61 15.81
CA ARG A 188 14.34 -15.01 15.92
C ARG A 188 14.02 -15.61 14.55
N CYS A 189 13.21 -14.93 13.74
CA CYS A 189 12.91 -15.36 12.37
C CYS A 189 14.21 -15.54 11.56
N ARG A 190 15.13 -14.55 11.58
CA ARG A 190 16.40 -14.63 10.85
C ARG A 190 17.30 -15.78 11.31
N GLY A 191 17.39 -16.01 12.62
CA GLY A 191 18.13 -17.14 13.19
C GLY A 191 17.56 -18.48 12.73
N LEU A 192 16.24 -18.64 12.81
CA LEU A 192 15.55 -19.85 12.34
C LEU A 192 15.69 -20.05 10.83
N VAL A 193 15.64 -18.99 10.01
CA VAL A 193 15.93 -19.08 8.57
C VAL A 193 17.34 -19.60 8.34
N ALA A 194 18.35 -19.07 9.04
CA ALA A 194 19.73 -19.48 8.85
C ALA A 194 19.98 -20.97 9.17
N GLU A 195 19.24 -21.52 10.13
CA GLU A 195 19.38 -22.92 10.55
C GLU A 195 18.47 -23.88 9.78
N GLY A 196 17.21 -23.49 9.60
CA GLY A 196 16.12 -24.36 9.15
C GLY A 196 15.65 -24.13 7.72
N ASP A 197 16.02 -23.01 7.08
CA ASP A 197 15.69 -22.71 5.69
C ASP A 197 16.73 -21.74 5.03
N PRO A 198 18.02 -22.12 4.97
CA PRO A 198 19.08 -21.21 4.50
C PRO A 198 18.89 -20.78 3.03
N GLU A 199 18.28 -21.64 2.22
CA GLU A 199 17.93 -21.37 0.83
C GLU A 199 16.60 -20.62 0.67
N ARG A 200 15.87 -20.38 1.77
CA ARG A 200 14.62 -19.60 1.79
C ARG A 200 13.58 -20.15 0.82
N PHE A 201 13.34 -21.46 0.83
CA PHE A 201 12.28 -22.07 0.04
C PHE A 201 10.89 -21.89 0.67
N GLY A 202 10.82 -21.48 1.93
CA GLY A 202 9.56 -21.29 2.67
C GLY A 202 8.85 -22.60 2.97
N THR A 203 9.59 -23.71 3.10
CA THR A 203 9.04 -25.06 3.33
C THR A 203 9.11 -25.50 4.78
N ASN A 204 9.75 -24.73 5.66
CA ASN A 204 9.89 -25.06 7.08
C ASN A 204 8.82 -24.33 7.90
N GLU A 205 7.85 -25.07 8.42
CA GLU A 205 6.70 -24.51 9.16
C GLU A 205 7.15 -23.71 10.39
N THR A 206 8.10 -24.22 11.19
CA THR A 206 8.64 -23.51 12.37
C THR A 206 9.27 -22.17 11.97
N VAL A 207 9.98 -22.12 10.85
CA VAL A 207 10.56 -20.87 10.33
C VAL A 207 9.47 -19.92 9.88
N ASN A 208 8.50 -20.43 9.12
CA ASN A 208 7.40 -19.62 8.57
C ASN A 208 6.56 -18.99 9.68
N GLU A 209 6.16 -19.75 10.71
CA GLU A 209 5.40 -19.26 11.86
C GLU A 209 6.14 -18.10 12.54
N ALA A 210 7.44 -18.25 12.80
CA ALA A 210 8.23 -17.20 13.43
C ALA A 210 8.35 -15.94 12.57
N CYS A 211 8.42 -16.08 11.25
CA CYS A 211 8.51 -14.95 10.34
C CYS A 211 7.17 -14.25 10.08
N VAL A 212 6.05 -14.98 10.12
CA VAL A 212 4.69 -14.39 10.11
C VAL A 212 4.46 -13.55 11.36
N GLU A 213 4.81 -14.08 12.54
CA GLU A 213 4.70 -13.34 13.80
C GLU A 213 5.49 -12.03 13.76
N ALA A 214 6.74 -12.08 13.26
CA ALA A 214 7.56 -10.89 13.06
C ALA A 214 6.93 -9.88 12.08
N THR A 215 6.33 -10.37 11.00
CA THR A 215 5.65 -9.55 9.99
C THR A 215 4.46 -8.82 10.61
N ASN A 216 3.59 -9.54 11.33
CA ASN A 216 2.41 -8.96 11.97
C ASN A 216 2.77 -7.84 12.95
N MET A 217 3.80 -8.04 13.78
CA MET A 217 4.26 -7.01 14.71
C MET A 217 4.88 -5.81 13.98
N CYS A 218 5.90 -6.03 13.15
CA CYS A 218 6.69 -4.93 12.60
C CYS A 218 5.98 -4.18 11.46
N PHE A 219 5.26 -4.90 10.60
CA PHE A 219 4.53 -4.32 9.48
C PHE A 219 3.10 -3.97 9.89
N GLY A 220 2.36 -4.91 10.48
CA GLY A 220 0.96 -4.71 10.86
C GLY A 220 0.78 -3.64 11.94
N VAL A 221 1.51 -3.77 13.06
CA VAL A 221 1.34 -2.87 14.21
C VAL A 221 2.18 -1.59 14.07
N ILE A 222 3.51 -1.71 13.97
CA ILE A 222 4.40 -0.55 14.06
C ILE A 222 4.24 0.40 12.87
N GLN A 223 4.30 -0.12 11.64
CA GLN A 223 4.09 0.71 10.45
C GLN A 223 2.61 1.13 10.31
N GLY A 224 1.67 0.23 10.59
CA GLY A 224 0.24 0.53 10.54
C GLY A 224 -0.16 1.73 11.40
N ALA A 225 0.42 1.85 12.61
CA ALA A 225 0.18 2.99 13.50
C ALA A 225 0.60 4.35 12.91
N TYR A 226 1.72 4.40 12.19
CA TYR A 226 2.20 5.64 11.55
C TYR A 226 1.22 6.14 10.47
N GLY A 227 0.65 5.23 9.66
CA GLY A 227 -0.34 5.56 8.65
C GLY A 227 -1.62 6.17 9.24
N LEU A 228 -2.13 5.55 10.32
CA LEU A 228 -3.37 5.96 10.98
C LEU A 228 -3.29 7.30 11.71
N LEU A 229 -2.09 7.75 12.09
CA LEU A 229 -1.90 8.94 12.94
C LEU A 229 -1.31 10.15 12.19
N SER A 230 -1.02 10.00 10.89
CA SER A 230 -0.41 11.00 9.98
C SER A 230 -1.14 12.34 9.80
N ASP A 231 -2.38 12.48 10.28
CA ASP A 231 -3.15 13.73 10.18
C ASP A 231 -2.59 14.90 11.03
N ASN A 232 -1.73 14.63 12.02
CA ASN A 232 -1.13 15.65 12.88
C ASN A 232 0.08 16.38 12.26
N VAL A 233 0.50 15.98 11.04
CA VAL A 233 1.77 16.42 10.44
C VAL A 233 1.88 17.94 10.33
N SER A 234 0.84 18.65 9.92
CA SER A 234 0.96 20.10 9.71
C SER A 234 1.29 20.91 10.96
N LEU A 235 0.88 20.47 12.15
CA LEU A 235 0.88 21.31 13.35
C LEU A 235 2.26 21.55 13.95
N ALA A 236 3.19 20.66 13.70
CA ALA A 236 4.45 20.68 14.40
C ALA A 236 5.62 21.18 13.51
N LEU A 237 5.34 21.60 12.28
CA LEU A 237 6.30 22.27 11.40
C LEU A 237 7.04 23.41 12.13
N ASN A 238 8.38 23.39 12.11
CA ASN A 238 9.20 24.44 12.75
C ASN A 238 9.87 25.35 11.71
N PHE A 239 9.40 26.59 11.62
CA PHE A 239 9.83 27.62 10.66
C PHE A 239 9.57 29.02 11.23
N GLN A 240 10.06 30.07 10.55
CA GLN A 240 10.03 31.45 11.06
C GLN A 240 8.65 31.91 11.55
N ASP A 241 7.59 31.55 10.82
CA ASP A 241 6.21 31.93 11.13
C ASP A 241 5.37 30.76 11.68
N ALA A 242 6.03 29.72 12.21
CA ALA A 242 5.37 28.52 12.71
C ALA A 242 4.40 28.79 13.86
N GLN A 243 4.68 29.79 14.70
CA GLN A 243 3.74 30.22 15.73
C GLN A 243 2.47 30.82 15.12
N GLY A 244 2.59 31.56 14.01
CA GLY A 244 1.46 32.09 13.25
C GLY A 244 0.64 30.97 12.62
N PHE A 245 1.29 29.97 12.02
CA PHE A 245 0.61 28.79 11.46
C PHE A 245 -0.07 27.93 12.53
N ARG A 246 0.60 27.62 13.65
CA ARG A 246 -0.03 26.95 14.81
C ARG A 246 -1.20 27.75 15.37
N SER A 247 -1.17 29.08 15.22
CA SER A 247 -2.24 29.98 15.62
C SER A 247 -3.32 30.17 14.55
N ALA A 248 -3.13 29.70 13.32
CA ALA A 248 -4.14 29.78 12.28
C ALA A 248 -5.24 28.73 12.52
N GLY A 249 -6.49 29.15 12.27
CA GLY A 249 -7.63 28.24 12.29
C GLY A 249 -7.77 27.51 10.96
N TYR A 250 -8.53 26.43 10.92
CA TYR A 250 -8.94 25.80 9.67
C TYR A 250 -10.09 26.60 9.05
N GLU A 251 -9.93 26.95 7.78
CA GLU A 251 -10.94 27.62 6.96
C GLU A 251 -11.36 26.71 5.79
N PHE A 252 -12.55 26.92 5.24
CA PHE A 252 -13.01 26.08 4.13
C PHE A 252 -12.29 26.42 2.83
N ILE A 253 -11.86 25.39 2.11
CA ILE A 253 -11.44 25.51 0.70
C ILE A 253 -12.71 25.62 -0.14
N THR A 254 -12.86 26.74 -0.83
CA THR A 254 -13.97 26.99 -1.75
C THR A 254 -13.47 27.01 -3.19
N THR A 255 -14.00 26.11 -4.04
CA THR A 255 -13.73 26.11 -5.49
C THR A 255 -14.74 26.98 -6.25
N ASN A 256 -15.96 27.10 -5.70
CA ASN A 256 -17.00 28.01 -6.19
C ASN A 256 -17.83 28.55 -5.01
N SER A 257 -18.87 29.33 -5.30
CA SER A 257 -19.67 30.04 -4.28
C SER A 257 -20.42 29.15 -3.29
N SER A 258 -20.58 27.85 -3.57
CA SER A 258 -21.38 26.93 -2.74
C SER A 258 -20.66 25.66 -2.30
N HIS A 259 -19.56 25.28 -2.96
CA HIS A 259 -18.85 24.04 -2.69
C HIS A 259 -17.69 24.23 -1.69
N LYS A 260 -17.76 23.50 -0.58
CA LYS A 260 -16.70 23.41 0.44
C LYS A 260 -15.96 22.10 0.24
N ALA A 261 -14.82 22.16 -0.45
CA ALA A 261 -14.08 20.99 -0.91
C ALA A 261 -13.18 20.36 0.17
N GLY A 262 -12.95 21.07 1.26
CA GLY A 262 -12.05 20.65 2.32
C GLY A 262 -11.84 21.74 3.35
N PHE A 263 -10.94 21.47 4.29
CA PHE A 263 -10.36 22.49 5.16
C PHE A 263 -8.93 22.77 4.76
N VAL A 264 -8.53 24.02 4.90
CA VAL A 264 -7.13 24.43 4.86
C VAL A 264 -6.79 25.19 6.13
N ARG A 265 -5.62 24.90 6.70
CA ARG A 265 -4.94 25.82 7.61
C ARG A 265 -3.80 26.44 6.83
N GLU A 266 -3.73 27.76 6.82
CA GLU A 266 -2.72 28.50 6.07
C GLU A 266 -2.23 29.70 6.87
N HIS A 267 -0.93 29.94 6.82
CA HIS A 267 -0.29 31.14 7.35
C HIS A 267 0.90 31.51 6.47
N GLY A 268 0.90 32.75 5.97
CA GLY A 268 1.88 33.18 4.97
C GLY A 268 1.86 32.26 3.75
N ASN A 269 3.01 31.69 3.40
CA ASN A 269 3.17 30.83 2.21
C ASN A 269 3.07 29.32 2.52
N LEU A 270 2.67 28.94 3.74
CA LEU A 270 2.49 27.53 4.11
C LEU A 270 1.00 27.24 4.31
N SER A 271 0.53 26.17 3.68
CA SER A 271 -0.83 25.65 3.81
C SER A 271 -0.84 24.14 4.04
N PHE A 272 -1.78 23.64 4.84
CA PHE A 272 -2.12 22.23 4.94
C PHE A 272 -3.60 22.04 4.65
N SER A 273 -3.92 21.17 3.69
CA SER A 273 -5.27 20.97 3.17
C SER A 273 -5.75 19.55 3.44
N ARG A 274 -6.86 19.43 4.19
CA ARG A 274 -7.64 18.20 4.31
C ARG A 274 -8.78 18.25 3.30
N ILE A 275 -8.69 17.45 2.25
CA ILE A 275 -9.70 17.40 1.19
C ILE A 275 -10.82 16.43 1.57
N PHE A 276 -12.07 16.86 1.46
CA PHE A 276 -13.21 16.00 1.74
C PHE A 276 -13.44 15.02 0.60
N GLN A 277 -13.98 13.84 0.92
CA GLN A 277 -14.38 12.82 -0.08
C GLN A 277 -13.23 12.41 -1.02
N ALA A 278 -12.00 12.25 -0.49
CA ALA A 278 -10.82 11.83 -1.25
C ALA A 278 -9.99 10.78 -0.50
N GLY A 279 -9.48 9.78 -1.23
CA GLY A 279 -8.55 8.75 -0.74
C GLY A 279 -7.09 9.00 -1.15
N HIS A 280 -6.24 7.96 -1.11
CA HIS A 280 -4.79 8.04 -1.34
C HIS A 280 -4.41 8.80 -2.63
N GLY A 281 -5.12 8.53 -3.73
CA GLY A 281 -4.99 9.29 -4.98
C GLY A 281 -5.90 10.51 -5.04
N VAL A 282 -5.72 11.53 -4.18
CA VAL A 282 -6.61 12.71 -4.07
C VAL A 282 -7.04 13.32 -5.41
N PRO A 283 -6.15 13.51 -6.42
CA PRO A 283 -6.55 14.05 -7.73
C PRO A 283 -7.58 13.19 -8.49
N ALA A 284 -7.63 11.88 -8.25
CA ALA A 284 -8.61 11.00 -8.89
C ALA A 284 -10.03 11.21 -8.34
N TYR A 285 -10.17 11.59 -7.06
CA TYR A 285 -11.45 11.81 -6.39
C TYR A 285 -11.92 13.27 -6.51
N GLN A 286 -10.98 14.20 -6.44
CA GLN A 286 -11.24 15.63 -6.35
C GLN A 286 -10.39 16.41 -7.39
N PRO A 287 -10.52 16.11 -8.69
CA PRO A 287 -9.66 16.67 -9.74
C PRO A 287 -9.76 18.19 -9.86
N GLU A 288 -10.98 18.74 -9.78
CA GLU A 288 -11.22 20.20 -9.81
C GLU A 288 -10.58 20.89 -8.60
N THR A 289 -10.84 20.38 -7.40
CA THR A 289 -10.26 20.91 -6.15
C THR A 289 -8.73 20.88 -6.19
N MET A 290 -8.14 19.80 -6.65
CA MET A 290 -6.68 19.71 -6.76
C MET A 290 -6.11 20.64 -7.82
N SER A 291 -6.80 20.82 -8.96
CA SER A 291 -6.42 21.80 -9.98
C SER A 291 -6.44 23.22 -9.41
N GLU A 292 -7.49 23.59 -8.70
CA GLU A 292 -7.66 24.90 -8.07
C GLU A 292 -6.60 25.17 -7.00
N ILE A 293 -6.35 24.21 -6.10
CA ILE A 293 -5.30 24.32 -5.07
C ILE A 293 -3.93 24.47 -5.74
N PHE A 294 -3.66 23.67 -6.77
CA PHE A 294 -2.41 23.75 -7.53
C PHE A 294 -2.23 25.13 -8.17
N GLU A 295 -3.25 25.64 -8.88
CA GLU A 295 -3.19 26.97 -9.50
C GLU A 295 -2.98 28.08 -8.45
N ARG A 296 -3.72 28.05 -7.33
CA ARG A 296 -3.58 29.06 -6.26
C ARG A 296 -2.18 29.06 -5.66
N ALA A 297 -1.65 27.88 -5.34
CA ALA A 297 -0.30 27.73 -4.82
C ALA A 297 0.74 28.27 -5.82
N MET A 298 0.62 27.92 -7.10
CA MET A 298 1.54 28.35 -8.16
C MET A 298 1.52 29.86 -8.40
N PHE A 299 0.37 30.52 -8.21
CA PHE A 299 0.21 31.95 -8.41
C PHE A 299 0.23 32.78 -7.11
N GLY A 300 0.60 32.17 -5.98
CA GLY A 300 0.73 32.87 -4.70
C GLY A 300 -0.57 33.48 -4.17
N ARG A 301 -1.67 32.76 -4.36
CA ARG A 301 -3.00 33.09 -3.81
C ARG A 301 -3.28 32.27 -2.56
N ASP A 302 -4.13 32.78 -1.67
CA ASP A 302 -4.62 31.98 -0.54
C ASP A 302 -5.33 30.72 -1.04
N ILE A 303 -5.08 29.59 -0.38
CA ILE A 303 -5.65 28.31 -0.78
C ILE A 303 -7.16 28.26 -0.49
N ALA A 304 -7.62 28.96 0.56
CA ALA A 304 -9.03 28.95 0.97
C ALA A 304 -9.97 29.47 -0.13
N THR A 305 -9.64 30.61 -0.74
CA THR A 305 -10.53 31.34 -1.66
C THR A 305 -9.92 31.72 -2.99
N GLY A 306 -8.58 31.75 -3.11
CA GLY A 306 -7.86 32.19 -4.29
C GLY A 306 -7.90 33.70 -4.56
N LYS A 307 -8.44 34.50 -3.64
CA LYS A 307 -8.71 35.95 -3.84
C LYS A 307 -7.65 36.86 -3.22
N ILE A 308 -6.95 36.38 -2.22
CA ILE A 308 -5.95 37.13 -1.46
C ILE A 308 -4.60 36.88 -2.11
N ASP A 309 -3.94 37.98 -2.47
CA ASP A 309 -2.56 37.97 -2.93
C ASP A 309 -1.61 37.85 -1.73
N LEU A 310 -0.93 36.71 -1.59
CA LEU A 310 -0.04 36.44 -0.46
C LEU A 310 1.24 37.27 -0.53
N ALA A 311 1.67 37.71 -1.72
CA ALA A 311 2.81 38.60 -1.85
C ALA A 311 2.53 39.98 -1.25
N GLN A 312 1.28 40.45 -1.37
CA GLN A 312 0.81 41.71 -0.78
C GLN A 312 0.37 41.56 0.69
N ASN A 313 0.01 40.34 1.11
CA ASN A 313 -0.56 40.06 2.45
C ASN A 313 0.24 38.97 3.18
N ARG A 314 1.53 39.22 3.41
CA ARG A 314 2.48 38.21 3.92
C ARG A 314 2.13 37.59 5.28
N ASN A 315 1.35 38.28 6.11
CA ASN A 315 0.91 37.80 7.43
C ASN A 315 -0.52 37.22 7.39
N TYR A 316 -1.06 36.96 6.20
CA TYR A 316 -2.37 36.33 6.06
C TYR A 316 -2.41 35.02 6.84
N SER A 317 -3.53 34.80 7.52
CA SER A 317 -3.81 33.58 8.27
C SER A 317 -5.25 33.20 8.04
N THR A 318 -5.51 31.93 7.80
CA THR A 318 -6.88 31.41 7.79
C THR A 318 -7.49 31.54 9.18
N THR A 319 -8.80 31.76 9.22
CA THR A 319 -9.56 31.94 10.46
C THR A 319 -10.55 30.81 10.65
N GLY A 320 -10.71 30.31 11.88
CA GLY A 320 -11.62 29.19 12.16
C GLY A 320 -11.20 28.29 13.32
N PRO A 321 -11.83 27.11 13.46
CA PRO A 321 -11.54 26.17 14.54
C PRO A 321 -10.08 25.69 14.52
N LYS A 322 -9.53 25.43 15.71
CA LYS A 322 -8.13 24.97 15.88
C LYS A 322 -7.93 23.51 15.53
N SER A 323 -8.98 22.71 15.59
CA SER A 323 -8.98 21.32 15.17
C SER A 323 -10.22 21.07 14.35
N VAL A 324 -10.08 20.23 13.34
CA VAL A 324 -11.19 19.73 12.51
C VAL A 324 -11.30 18.21 12.55
N VAL A 325 -10.64 17.56 13.52
CA VAL A 325 -10.65 16.10 13.67
C VAL A 325 -12.07 15.56 13.86
N ASP A 326 -12.88 16.27 14.67
CA ASP A 326 -14.27 15.91 14.93
C ASP A 326 -15.22 16.36 13.80
N VAL A 327 -14.72 17.11 12.82
CA VAL A 327 -15.52 17.48 11.66
C VAL A 327 -15.63 16.26 10.76
N LYS A 328 -16.81 15.65 10.83
CA LYS A 328 -17.25 14.58 9.95
C LYS A 328 -17.71 15.19 8.64
N ASN A 329 -17.26 14.61 7.51
CA ASN A 329 -17.79 15.01 6.22
C ASN A 329 -19.30 14.80 6.21
N LYS A 330 -20.04 15.75 5.62
CA LYS A 330 -21.39 15.44 5.17
C LYS A 330 -21.22 14.31 4.17
N VAL A 331 -21.73 13.13 4.52
CA VAL A 331 -21.93 12.07 3.55
C VAL A 331 -22.77 12.72 2.46
N THR A 332 -22.19 12.91 1.27
CA THR A 332 -22.96 13.23 0.07
C THR A 332 -24.12 12.25 0.05
N GLU A 333 -25.33 12.71 -0.31
CA GLU A 333 -26.53 11.86 -0.44
C GLU A 333 -26.08 10.46 -0.80
N GLU A 334 -26.24 9.49 0.13
CA GLU A 334 -25.54 8.19 0.08
C GLU A 334 -25.57 7.74 -1.36
N LEU A 335 -24.43 7.87 -2.06
CA LEU A 335 -24.34 7.33 -3.40
C LEU A 335 -24.57 5.87 -3.12
N GLU A 336 -25.72 5.36 -3.58
CA GLU A 336 -26.08 3.96 -3.40
C GLU A 336 -24.80 3.19 -3.72
N ASN A 337 -24.25 2.54 -2.70
CA ASN A 337 -22.94 1.96 -2.77
C ASN A 337 -22.96 1.04 -3.98
N MET A 338 -22.14 1.41 -4.97
CA MET A 338 -22.07 0.70 -6.22
C MET A 338 -21.17 -0.51 -5.98
N CYS A 339 -21.79 -1.57 -5.50
CA CYS A 339 -21.14 -2.88 -5.39
C CYS A 339 -20.90 -3.42 -6.79
N PHE A 340 -19.69 -3.21 -7.28
CA PHE A 340 -19.18 -3.82 -8.50
C PHE A 340 -18.67 -5.21 -8.13
N VAL A 341 -19.38 -6.24 -8.59
CA VAL A 341 -19.13 -7.64 -8.22
C VAL A 341 -17.68 -8.05 -8.46
N ARG A 342 -17.01 -7.50 -9.49
CA ARG A 342 -15.61 -7.81 -9.82
C ARG A 342 -14.57 -7.03 -8.99
N LEU A 343 -15.02 -6.18 -8.08
CA LEU A 343 -14.21 -5.48 -7.09
C LEU A 343 -14.99 -5.53 -5.76
N PRO A 344 -15.05 -6.69 -5.09
CA PRO A 344 -15.91 -6.91 -3.91
C PRO A 344 -15.63 -5.96 -2.74
N GLU A 345 -14.45 -5.34 -2.71
CA GLU A 345 -14.08 -4.27 -1.78
C GLU A 345 -15.01 -3.05 -1.92
N SER A 346 -15.61 -2.87 -3.10
CA SER A 346 -16.64 -1.85 -3.32
C SER A 346 -17.97 -2.17 -2.64
N CYS A 347 -18.21 -3.41 -2.21
CA CYS A 347 -19.51 -3.89 -1.71
C CYS A 347 -19.66 -3.78 -0.18
N THR A 348 -20.91 -3.56 0.25
CA THR A 348 -21.32 -3.62 1.67
C THR A 348 -21.41 -5.06 2.20
N ASP A 349 -21.34 -5.26 3.52
CA ASP A 349 -21.50 -6.60 4.13
C ASP A 349 -22.84 -7.26 3.79
N GLU A 350 -23.92 -6.46 3.72
CA GLU A 350 -25.24 -6.95 3.32
C GLU A 350 -25.25 -7.43 1.86
N GLN A 351 -24.62 -6.67 0.95
CA GLN A 351 -24.48 -7.06 -0.45
C GLN A 351 -23.56 -8.28 -0.62
N LEU A 352 -22.46 -8.37 0.13
CA LEU A 352 -21.61 -9.55 0.13
C LEU A 352 -22.36 -10.79 0.62
N ALA A 353 -23.14 -10.67 1.71
CA ALA A 353 -23.95 -11.77 2.20
C ALA A 353 -25.02 -12.19 1.19
N ALA A 354 -25.66 -11.22 0.51
CA ALA A 354 -26.64 -11.49 -0.54
C ALA A 354 -26.01 -12.10 -1.81
N LEU A 355 -24.78 -11.70 -2.16
CA LEU A 355 -24.01 -12.31 -3.23
C LEU A 355 -23.63 -13.76 -2.87
N ALA A 356 -23.13 -13.99 -1.65
CA ALA A 356 -22.70 -15.30 -1.18
C ALA A 356 -23.85 -16.31 -1.05
N ASN A 357 -25.05 -15.89 -0.64
CA ASN A 357 -26.22 -16.76 -0.53
C ASN A 357 -27.08 -16.83 -1.81
N GLY A 358 -26.66 -16.16 -2.89
CA GLY A 358 -27.33 -16.18 -4.19
C GLY A 358 -28.65 -15.41 -4.27
N THR A 359 -28.94 -14.54 -3.30
CA THR A 359 -30.19 -13.73 -3.28
C THR A 359 -30.05 -12.35 -3.91
N ALA A 360 -28.83 -11.92 -4.23
CA ALA A 360 -28.57 -10.63 -4.85
C ALA A 360 -29.09 -10.55 -6.29
N ALA A 361 -29.80 -9.47 -6.63
CA ALA A 361 -30.11 -9.13 -8.01
C ALA A 361 -28.95 -8.31 -8.59
N VAL A 362 -28.41 -8.73 -9.74
CA VAL A 362 -27.25 -8.09 -10.38
C VAL A 362 -27.54 -7.74 -11.82
N LYS A 363 -27.12 -6.53 -12.22
CA LYS A 363 -27.20 -6.03 -13.58
C LYS A 363 -25.87 -5.37 -13.96
N ASP A 364 -25.30 -5.76 -15.09
CA ASP A 364 -24.04 -5.20 -15.62
C ASP A 364 -22.89 -5.22 -14.58
N TRP A 365 -22.79 -6.32 -13.81
CA TRP A 365 -21.86 -6.51 -12.69
C TRP A 365 -22.08 -5.60 -11.47
N ILE A 366 -23.22 -4.93 -11.39
CA ILE A 366 -23.61 -4.09 -10.25
C ILE A 366 -24.74 -4.76 -9.45
N VAL A 367 -24.58 -4.88 -8.14
CA VAL A 367 -25.67 -5.34 -7.27
C VAL A 367 -26.75 -4.26 -7.18
N VAL A 368 -27.94 -4.57 -7.70
CA VAL A 368 -29.11 -3.68 -7.67
C VAL A 368 -30.03 -3.96 -6.48
N GLU A 369 -30.03 -5.19 -5.95
CA GLU A 369 -30.69 -5.54 -4.69
C GLU A 369 -29.87 -6.60 -3.92
N PRO A 370 -29.64 -6.46 -2.60
CA PRO A 370 -30.01 -5.32 -1.77
C PRO A 370 -29.24 -4.07 -2.21
N ARG A 371 -29.93 -2.93 -2.18
CA ARG A 371 -29.28 -1.65 -2.48
C ARG A 371 -28.28 -1.37 -1.36
N GLY A 372 -27.02 -1.18 -1.73
CA GLY A 372 -25.98 -0.79 -0.79
C GLY A 372 -26.32 0.59 -0.26
N LYS A 373 -26.80 0.68 0.98
CA LYS A 373 -27.12 1.99 1.57
C LYS A 373 -25.87 2.64 2.15
N LYS A 374 -24.88 1.87 2.61
CA LYS A 374 -23.67 2.39 3.27
C LYS A 374 -22.43 1.59 2.90
N PRO A 375 -21.39 2.18 2.26
CA PRO A 375 -20.11 1.48 2.14
C PRO A 375 -19.64 0.99 3.51
N ARG A 376 -18.93 -0.15 3.55
CA ARG A 376 -18.29 -0.62 4.77
C ARG A 376 -17.44 0.53 5.34
N PRO A 377 -17.58 0.90 6.63
CA PRO A 377 -16.51 1.62 7.30
C PRO A 377 -15.22 0.82 7.10
N MET A 378 -14.10 1.45 6.74
CA MET A 378 -12.82 0.77 6.84
C MET A 378 -12.72 0.23 8.28
N GLN A 379 -12.71 -1.09 8.43
CA GLN A 379 -12.50 -1.68 9.74
C GLN A 379 -11.13 -1.19 10.21
N GLN A 380 -11.07 -0.60 11.41
CA GLN A 380 -9.84 -0.69 12.19
C GLN A 380 -9.52 -2.18 12.22
N TYR A 381 -8.36 -2.56 11.69
CA TYR A 381 -7.85 -3.92 11.74
C TYR A 381 -7.77 -4.32 13.22
N ASP A 382 -8.82 -4.94 13.75
CA ASP A 382 -8.83 -5.60 15.06
C ASP A 382 -8.73 -7.08 14.75
N ASP A 383 -7.56 -7.48 14.25
CA ASP A 383 -7.26 -8.88 14.05
C ASP A 383 -6.76 -9.49 15.36
N LYS A 384 -7.71 -9.94 16.18
CA LYS A 384 -7.41 -10.79 17.34
C LYS A 384 -7.24 -12.27 16.97
N ASN A 385 -7.44 -12.64 15.70
CA ASN A 385 -7.55 -14.04 15.28
C ASN A 385 -6.50 -14.47 14.25
N GLY A 386 -5.63 -13.60 13.76
CA GLY A 386 -4.53 -13.94 12.87
C GLY A 386 -4.94 -14.41 11.47
N ASP A 387 -6.19 -14.20 11.05
CA ASP A 387 -6.68 -14.54 9.71
C ASP A 387 -6.45 -13.36 8.75
N GLY A 388 -5.22 -12.86 8.70
CA GLY A 388 -4.76 -12.00 7.63
C GLY A 388 -4.66 -12.83 6.36
N LEU A 389 -5.43 -12.49 5.33
CA LEU A 389 -5.05 -12.82 3.96
C LEU A 389 -3.81 -11.99 3.61
N PHE A 390 -2.64 -12.49 4.02
CA PHE A 390 -1.34 -12.38 3.38
C PHE A 390 -0.42 -13.48 3.92
#